data_AF-A0A0D7NCP7-F1
#
_entry.id   AF-A0A0D7NCP7-F1
#
_cell.length_a   1.000
_cell.length_b   1.000
_cell.length_c   1.000
_cell.angle_alpha   90.00
_cell.angle_beta   90.00
_cell.angle_gamma   90.00
#
_symmetry.space_group_name_H-M   'P 1'
#
loop_
_entity.id
_entity.type
_entity.pdbx_description
1 polymer ?
#
loop_
_entity_poly.entity_id
_entity_poly.type
_entity_poly.pdbx_seq_one_letter_code
_entity_poly.pdbx_strand_id
1 'polypeptide(L)'
;MADAPKDLLDAIENRFPRVTASRSFIVAIVTALGIGFAVSHFLSSTEVSALKQQVELYKAKLQVGSPDEALKKLKDLEDRVQAIQPKPDRQLSQEQKKSLAASLAPIAKDITQLWIFYEGTGEEARFANDFAAVLRDLKIPTFGPMPGYGSLSTDRGVLVGLRDPRKPSALALRFIDALRQGGIDASTTYWAGDQGDIDFDLFVAGQ
;
A
#
# COMPACT_ATOMS: atom_id res chain seq x y z
N MET A 1 -21.92 -20.81 -23.27
CA MET A 1 -22.81 -19.64 -23.07
C MET A 1 -23.33 -19.74 -21.66
N ALA A 2 -22.77 -18.97 -20.73
CA ALA A 2 -23.22 -18.93 -19.35
C ALA A 2 -23.89 -17.57 -19.15
N ASP A 3 -25.21 -17.60 -18.96
CA ASP A 3 -26.01 -16.42 -18.71
C ASP A 3 -25.62 -15.80 -17.37
N ALA A 4 -25.33 -14.50 -17.36
CA ALA A 4 -25.15 -13.75 -16.14
C ALA A 4 -26.49 -13.70 -15.36
N PRO A 5 -26.47 -13.83 -14.02
CA PRO A 5 -27.68 -13.82 -13.22
C PRO A 5 -28.37 -12.46 -13.33
N LYS A 6 -29.61 -12.46 -13.83
CA LYS A 6 -30.50 -11.29 -13.99
C LYS A 6 -30.61 -10.46 -12.71
N ASP A 7 -30.46 -11.11 -11.56
CA ASP A 7 -30.56 -10.53 -10.23
C ASP A 7 -29.55 -9.40 -9.96
N LEU A 8 -28.38 -9.40 -10.62
CA LEU A 8 -27.37 -8.35 -10.44
C LEU A 8 -27.73 -7.07 -11.18
N LEU A 9 -28.39 -7.18 -12.34
CA LEU A 9 -28.78 -6.02 -13.16
C LEU A 9 -29.97 -5.28 -12.54
N ASP A 10 -30.93 -6.02 -12.00
CA ASP A 10 -32.11 -5.46 -11.34
C ASP A 10 -31.75 -4.73 -10.02
N ALA A 11 -30.70 -5.20 -9.33
CA ALA A 11 -30.18 -4.56 -8.11
C ALA A 11 -29.48 -3.22 -8.37
N ILE A 12 -28.90 -3.04 -9.55
CA ILE A 12 -28.22 -1.80 -9.97
C ILE A 12 -29.23 -0.77 -10.46
N GLU A 13 -30.28 -1.21 -11.17
CA GLU A 13 -31.30 -0.33 -11.75
C GLU A 13 -32.17 0.34 -10.67
N ASN A 14 -32.45 -0.35 -9.57
CA ASN A 14 -33.25 0.19 -8.46
C ASN A 14 -32.50 1.18 -7.54
N ARG A 15 -31.16 1.25 -7.60
CA ARG A 15 -30.37 2.08 -6.67
C ARG A 15 -30.08 3.49 -7.21
N PHE A 16 -30.34 3.75 -8.49
CA PHE A 16 -30.08 5.05 -9.14
C PHE A 16 -31.14 5.42 -10.19
N PRO A 17 -32.36 5.82 -9.79
CA PRO A 17 -33.35 6.28 -10.74
C PRO A 17 -32.99 7.72 -11.14
N ARG A 18 -32.35 7.86 -12.31
CA ARG A 18 -32.07 9.08 -13.11
C ARG A 18 -30.60 9.21 -13.49
N VAL A 19 -30.10 8.25 -14.25
CA VAL A 19 -29.13 8.58 -15.28
C VAL A 19 -29.53 7.84 -16.54
N THR A 20 -30.17 8.56 -17.46
CA THR A 20 -30.40 8.14 -18.83
C THR A 20 -29.04 8.14 -19.55
N ALA A 21 -28.17 7.19 -19.21
CA ALA A 21 -26.91 6.97 -19.89
C ALA A 21 -26.90 5.55 -20.44
N SER A 22 -26.63 5.47 -21.74
CA SER A 22 -26.66 4.27 -22.56
C SER A 22 -25.91 3.10 -21.91
N ARG A 23 -26.50 1.90 -22.03
CA ARG A 23 -25.95 0.59 -21.60
C ARG A 23 -24.51 0.33 -22.09
N SER A 24 -24.00 1.13 -23.03
CA SER A 24 -22.65 1.06 -23.58
C SER A 24 -21.54 1.55 -22.63
N PHE A 25 -21.83 2.38 -21.63
CA PHE A 25 -20.78 2.98 -20.78
C PHE A 25 -20.31 2.06 -19.64
N ILE A 26 -21.19 1.21 -19.09
CA ILE A 26 -20.86 0.31 -17.97
C ILE A 26 -19.98 -0.87 -18.44
N VAL A 27 -20.20 -1.37 -19.65
CA VAL A 27 -19.37 -2.44 -20.24
C VAL A 27 -17.95 -1.93 -20.52
N ALA A 28 -17.79 -0.67 -20.92
CA ALA A 28 -16.48 -0.09 -21.21
C ALA A 28 -15.59 0.01 -19.95
N ILE A 29 -16.16 0.35 -18.79
CA ILE A 29 -15.39 0.49 -17.54
C ILE A 29 -14.94 -0.89 -16.99
N VAL A 30 -15.81 -1.90 -17.03
CA VAL A 30 -15.45 -3.27 -16.59
C VAL A 30 -14.42 -3.90 -17.53
N THR A 31 -14.51 -3.64 -18.84
CA THR A 31 -13.55 -4.14 -19.83
C THR A 31 -12.20 -3.42 -19.73
N ALA A 32 -12.18 -2.11 -19.49
CA ALA A 32 -10.93 -1.35 -19.33
C ALA A 32 -10.17 -1.74 -18.04
N LEU A 33 -10.87 -1.99 -16.92
CA LEU A 33 -10.25 -2.43 -15.67
C LEU A 33 -9.76 -3.89 -15.75
N GLY A 34 -10.50 -4.79 -16.42
CA GLY A 34 -10.08 -6.17 -16.63
C GLY A 34 -8.87 -6.32 -17.57
N ILE A 35 -8.82 -5.53 -18.64
CA ILE A 35 -7.67 -5.51 -19.56
C ILE A 35 -6.44 -4.88 -18.88
N GLY A 36 -6.60 -3.82 -18.09
CA GLY A 36 -5.50 -3.19 -17.35
C GLY A 36 -4.84 -4.15 -16.34
N PHE A 37 -5.63 -4.94 -15.62
CA PHE A 37 -5.11 -5.93 -14.66
C PHE A 37 -4.43 -7.11 -15.35
N ALA A 38 -5.00 -7.61 -16.46
CA ALA A 38 -4.41 -8.72 -17.23
C ALA A 38 -3.12 -8.30 -17.96
N VAL A 39 -3.07 -7.10 -18.55
CA VAL A 39 -1.89 -6.59 -19.26
C VAL A 39 -0.75 -6.28 -18.28
N SER A 40 -1.04 -5.70 -17.11
CA SER A 40 -0.02 -5.42 -16.09
C SER A 40 0.60 -6.71 -15.51
N HIS A 41 -0.20 -7.74 -15.26
CA HIS A 41 0.30 -9.02 -14.72
C HIS A 41 1.00 -9.89 -15.79
N PHE A 42 0.56 -9.81 -17.05
CA PHE A 42 1.16 -10.56 -18.15
C PHE A 42 2.47 -9.94 -18.65
N LEU A 43 2.56 -8.61 -18.75
CA LEU A 43 3.81 -7.92 -19.14
C LEU A 43 4.91 -8.11 -18.09
N SER A 44 4.54 -8.06 -16.81
CA SER A 44 5.48 -8.38 -15.72
C SER A 44 5.97 -9.83 -15.78
N SER A 45 5.10 -10.77 -16.17
CA SER A 45 5.46 -12.19 -16.28
C SER A 45 6.39 -12.49 -17.46
N THR A 46 6.22 -11.81 -18.59
CA THR A 46 7.05 -12.02 -19.79
C THR A 46 8.43 -11.38 -19.64
N GLU A 47 8.52 -10.21 -19.01
CA GLU A 47 9.80 -9.58 -18.69
C GLU A 47 10.59 -10.39 -17.64
N VAL A 48 9.92 -10.90 -16.60
CA VAL A 48 10.57 -11.75 -15.59
C VAL A 48 11.00 -13.09 -16.19
N SER A 49 10.20 -13.68 -17.09
CA SER A 49 10.58 -14.92 -17.80
C SER A 49 11.76 -14.69 -18.74
N ALA A 50 11.76 -13.59 -19.49
CA ALA A 50 12.86 -13.23 -20.38
C ALA A 50 14.15 -12.93 -19.62
N LEU A 51 14.08 -12.22 -18.48
CA LEU A 51 15.25 -11.99 -17.62
C LEU A 51 15.77 -13.30 -17.01
N LYS A 52 14.89 -14.20 -16.55
CA LYS A 52 15.30 -15.53 -16.04
C LYS A 52 15.99 -16.37 -17.10
N GLN A 53 15.47 -16.37 -18.33
CA GLN A 53 16.14 -17.03 -19.46
C GLN A 53 17.51 -16.41 -19.78
N GLN A 54 17.64 -15.08 -19.69
CA GLN A 54 18.94 -14.44 -19.86
C GLN A 54 19.92 -14.82 -18.74
N VAL A 55 19.47 -14.86 -17.48
CA VAL A 55 20.31 -15.29 -16.34
C VAL A 55 20.79 -16.73 -16.53
N GLU A 56 19.92 -17.65 -16.96
CA GLU A 56 20.32 -19.03 -17.28
C GLU A 56 21.33 -19.11 -18.43
N LEU A 57 21.09 -18.37 -19.51
CA LEU A 57 22.01 -18.29 -20.65
C LEU A 57 23.38 -17.71 -20.26
N TYR A 58 23.42 -16.73 -19.35
CA TYR A 58 24.67 -16.16 -18.83
C TYR A 58 25.37 -17.11 -17.84
N LYS A 59 24.64 -17.85 -17.00
CA LYS A 59 25.20 -18.94 -16.17
C LYS A 59 25.81 -20.05 -17.03
N ALA A 60 25.21 -20.38 -18.17
CA ALA A 60 25.77 -21.33 -19.12
C ALA A 60 27.05 -20.80 -19.82
N LYS A 61 27.10 -19.50 -20.16
CA LYS A 61 28.29 -18.86 -20.76
C LYS A 61 29.46 -18.67 -19.78
N LEU A 62 29.18 -18.59 -18.47
CA LEU A 62 30.18 -18.56 -17.39
C LEU A 62 31.05 -19.83 -17.34
N GLN A 63 30.63 -20.95 -17.95
CA GLN A 63 31.45 -22.16 -18.04
C GLN A 63 32.55 -22.08 -19.13
N VAL A 64 32.57 -21.05 -19.99
CA VAL A 64 33.44 -21.01 -21.19
C VAL A 64 34.32 -19.75 -21.32
N GLY A 65 34.18 -18.70 -20.48
CA GLY A 65 35.08 -17.55 -20.57
C GLY A 65 34.91 -16.46 -19.50
N SER A 66 36.03 -15.75 -19.24
CA SER A 66 36.29 -14.65 -18.29
C SER A 66 35.31 -14.51 -17.10
N PRO A 67 35.58 -15.16 -15.96
CA PRO A 67 34.68 -15.27 -14.80
C PRO A 67 34.18 -13.93 -14.24
N ASP A 68 35.02 -12.88 -14.27
CA ASP A 68 34.78 -11.67 -13.48
C ASP A 68 33.72 -10.74 -14.10
N GLU A 69 33.72 -10.56 -15.42
CA GLU A 69 32.70 -9.72 -16.09
C GLU A 69 31.31 -10.35 -16.06
N ALA A 70 31.26 -11.68 -16.13
CA ALA A 70 30.00 -12.40 -16.13
C ALA A 70 29.42 -12.55 -14.71
N LEU A 71 30.26 -12.65 -13.67
CA LEU A 71 29.83 -12.51 -12.27
C LEU A 71 29.22 -11.13 -11.99
N LYS A 72 29.84 -10.06 -12.51
CA LYS A 72 29.31 -8.70 -12.35
C LYS A 72 27.96 -8.51 -13.03
N LYS A 73 27.80 -9.02 -14.26
CA LYS A 73 26.51 -8.98 -14.97
C LYS A 73 25.45 -9.88 -14.35
N LEU A 74 25.85 -11.03 -13.81
CA LEU A 74 24.94 -11.92 -13.09
C LEU A 74 24.37 -11.21 -11.86
N LYS A 75 25.23 -10.59 -11.07
CA LYS A 75 24.82 -9.82 -9.89
C LYS A 75 23.90 -8.67 -10.25
N ASP A 76 24.24 -7.89 -11.28
CA ASP A 76 23.39 -6.78 -11.77
C ASP A 76 22.01 -7.28 -12.24
N LEU A 77 21.95 -8.44 -12.91
CA LEU A 77 20.69 -9.06 -13.31
C LEU A 77 19.90 -9.62 -12.11
N GLU A 78 20.58 -10.24 -11.14
CA GLU A 78 19.95 -10.74 -9.91
C GLU A 78 19.39 -9.58 -9.08
N ASP A 79 20.11 -8.47 -8.95
CA ASP A 79 19.66 -7.25 -8.28
C ASP A 79 18.43 -6.64 -9.00
N ARG A 80 18.44 -6.61 -10.34
CA ARG A 80 17.30 -6.15 -11.14
C ARG A 80 16.09 -7.08 -11.02
N VAL A 81 16.31 -8.40 -11.03
CA VAL A 81 15.24 -9.38 -10.82
C VAL A 81 14.66 -9.24 -9.42
N GLN A 82 15.49 -9.01 -8.40
CA GLN A 82 15.03 -8.82 -7.03
C GLN A 82 14.27 -7.50 -6.84
N ALA A 83 14.65 -6.45 -7.58
CA ALA A 83 13.92 -5.18 -7.62
C ALA A 83 12.54 -5.30 -8.32
N ILE A 84 12.38 -6.24 -9.25
CA ILE A 84 11.14 -6.47 -10.01
C ILE A 84 10.26 -7.55 -9.37
N GLN A 85 10.82 -8.43 -8.54
CA GLN A 85 10.03 -9.43 -7.82
C GLN A 85 9.04 -8.73 -6.89
N PRO A 86 7.75 -9.13 -6.92
CA PRO A 86 6.77 -8.61 -5.99
C PRO A 86 7.25 -8.92 -4.57
N LYS A 87 7.54 -7.86 -3.81
CA LYS A 87 7.82 -8.00 -2.38
C LYS A 87 6.60 -8.68 -1.74
N PRO A 88 6.80 -9.60 -0.77
CA PRO A 88 5.68 -10.20 -0.07
C PRO A 88 4.81 -9.09 0.52
N ASP A 89 3.52 -9.10 0.17
CA ASP A 89 2.55 -8.10 0.62
C ASP A 89 2.66 -7.89 2.13
N ARG A 90 3.07 -6.69 2.59
CA ARG A 90 2.90 -6.34 4.01
C ARG A 90 1.41 -6.31 4.33
N GLN A 91 1.04 -7.16 5.28
CA GLN A 91 -0.22 -7.10 5.99
C GLN A 91 0.09 -7.17 7.47
N LEU A 92 -0.73 -6.51 8.30
CA LEU A 92 -0.63 -6.71 9.74
C LEU A 92 -1.09 -8.13 10.07
N SER A 93 -0.23 -8.91 10.69
CA SER A 93 -0.63 -10.20 11.25
C SER A 93 -1.75 -10.00 12.28
N GLN A 94 -2.55 -11.05 12.54
CA GLN A 94 -3.60 -10.98 13.56
C GLN A 94 -3.04 -10.66 14.96
N GLU A 95 -1.83 -11.12 15.25
CA GLU A 95 -1.13 -10.81 16.50
C GLU A 95 -0.74 -9.33 16.58
N GLN A 96 -0.19 -8.77 15.50
CA GLN A 96 0.11 -7.33 15.42
C GLN A 96 -1.16 -6.49 15.52
N LYS A 97 -2.26 -6.87 14.84
CA LYS A 97 -3.55 -6.17 14.96
C LYS A 97 -4.05 -6.12 16.40
N LYS A 98 -3.98 -7.25 17.11
CA LYS A 98 -4.37 -7.34 18.53
C LYS A 98 -3.45 -6.54 19.44
N SER A 99 -2.13 -6.65 19.26
CA SER A 99 -1.13 -5.91 20.05
C SER A 99 -1.27 -4.40 19.85
N LEU A 100 -1.44 -3.98 18.60
CA LEU A 100 -1.68 -2.60 18.23
C LEU A 100 -2.98 -2.07 18.84
N ALA A 101 -4.08 -2.84 18.75
CA ALA A 101 -5.34 -2.47 19.36
C ALA A 101 -5.21 -2.29 20.89
N ALA A 102 -4.54 -3.22 21.57
CA ALA A 102 -4.30 -3.16 23.00
C ALA A 102 -3.43 -1.96 23.40
N SER A 103 -2.41 -1.64 22.59
CA SER A 103 -1.48 -0.53 22.85
C SER A 103 -2.12 0.84 22.59
N LEU A 104 -3.04 0.93 21.62
CA LEU A 104 -3.76 2.16 21.29
C LEU A 104 -4.99 2.42 22.18
N ALA A 105 -5.59 1.38 22.76
CA ALA A 105 -6.80 1.51 23.58
C ALA A 105 -6.70 2.57 24.71
N PRO A 106 -5.58 2.70 25.46
CA PRO A 106 -5.45 3.71 26.52
C PRO A 106 -5.47 5.16 26.03
N ILE A 107 -5.16 5.38 24.75
CA ILE A 107 -5.03 6.72 24.16
C ILE A 107 -6.15 7.04 23.15
N ALA A 108 -6.97 6.04 22.81
CA ALA A 108 -7.99 6.13 21.74
C ALA A 108 -8.94 7.32 21.93
N LYS A 109 -9.39 7.58 23.16
CA LYS A 109 -10.29 8.70 23.49
C LYS A 109 -9.65 10.08 23.35
N ASP A 110 -8.32 10.15 23.41
CA ASP A 110 -7.56 11.40 23.32
C ASP A 110 -7.33 11.79 21.85
N ILE A 111 -7.48 10.83 20.92
CA ILE A 111 -7.34 11.04 19.48
C ILE A 111 -8.69 11.52 18.93
N THR A 112 -8.80 12.82 18.67
CA THR A 112 -10.02 13.45 18.17
C THR A 112 -10.28 13.15 16.69
N GLN A 113 -9.20 13.06 15.90
CA GLN A 113 -9.24 12.76 14.47
C GLN A 113 -7.87 12.28 14.02
N LEU A 114 -7.85 11.31 13.11
CA LEU A 114 -6.62 10.79 12.51
C LEU A 114 -6.81 10.60 11.00
N TRP A 115 -5.92 11.19 10.22
CA TRP A 115 -5.90 11.01 8.77
C TRP A 115 -4.95 9.86 8.43
N ILE A 116 -5.37 9.02 7.48
CA ILE A 116 -4.58 7.88 7.02
C ILE A 116 -4.33 8.06 5.53
N PHE A 117 -3.06 8.18 5.18
CA PHE A 117 -2.59 8.31 3.81
C PHE A 117 -1.74 7.10 3.41
N TYR A 118 -1.67 6.81 2.12
CA TYR A 118 -0.78 5.80 1.56
C TYR A 118 -0.17 6.25 0.23
N GLU A 119 1.05 5.81 -0.03
CA GLU A 119 1.74 6.00 -1.31
C GLU A 119 1.42 4.84 -2.27
N GLY A 120 1.09 5.12 -3.53
CA GLY A 120 0.86 4.07 -4.53
C GLY A 120 -0.52 3.42 -4.46
N THR A 121 -0.72 2.28 -5.14
CA THR A 121 -2.04 1.61 -5.27
C THR A 121 -2.02 0.12 -4.90
N GLY A 122 -0.89 -0.36 -4.37
CA GLY A 122 -0.64 -1.78 -4.13
C GLY A 122 -0.65 -2.16 -2.65
N GLU A 123 0.52 -2.52 -2.16
CA GLU A 123 0.75 -3.04 -0.80
C GLU A 123 0.41 -1.99 0.27
N GLU A 124 0.81 -0.75 0.06
CA GLU A 124 0.66 0.36 0.99
C GLU A 124 -0.81 0.66 1.28
N ALA A 125 -1.65 0.60 0.24
CA ALA A 125 -3.09 0.77 0.36
C ALA A 125 -3.71 -0.35 1.22
N ARG A 126 -3.29 -1.61 1.03
CA ARG A 126 -3.74 -2.74 1.85
C ARG A 126 -3.29 -2.59 3.31
N PHE A 127 -2.03 -2.21 3.51
CA PHE A 127 -1.46 -2.03 4.83
C PHE A 127 -2.12 -0.86 5.58
N ALA A 128 -2.39 0.26 4.90
CA ALA A 128 -3.16 1.38 5.46
C ALA A 128 -4.61 0.99 5.82
N ASN A 129 -5.25 0.11 5.03
CA ASN A 129 -6.56 -0.43 5.37
C ASN A 129 -6.55 -1.30 6.64
N ASP A 130 -5.47 -2.05 6.88
CA ASP A 130 -5.31 -2.81 8.13
C ASP A 130 -5.24 -1.89 9.35
N PHE A 131 -4.51 -0.77 9.26
CA PHE A 131 -4.50 0.26 10.31
C PHE A 131 -5.88 0.87 10.52
N ALA A 132 -6.56 1.25 9.43
CA ALA A 132 -7.90 1.84 9.50
C ALA A 132 -8.91 0.89 10.15
N ALA A 133 -8.81 -0.42 9.92
CA ALA A 133 -9.64 -1.42 10.58
C ALA A 133 -9.43 -1.43 12.10
N VAL A 134 -8.16 -1.49 12.55
CA VAL A 134 -7.83 -1.47 13.99
C VAL A 134 -8.32 -0.19 14.67
N LEU A 135 -8.11 0.97 14.04
CA LEU A 135 -8.54 2.26 14.57
C LEU A 135 -10.07 2.37 14.67
N ARG A 136 -10.79 1.84 13.68
CA ARG A 136 -12.26 1.79 13.67
C ARG A 136 -12.82 0.89 14.77
N ASP A 137 -12.17 -0.23 15.06
CA ASP A 137 -12.57 -1.13 16.16
C ASP A 137 -12.44 -0.41 17.51
N LEU A 138 -11.43 0.44 17.66
CA LEU A 138 -11.22 1.31 18.83
C LEU A 138 -12.08 2.58 18.85
N LYS A 139 -12.95 2.79 17.85
CA LYS A 139 -13.80 3.98 17.70
C LYS A 139 -13.01 5.29 17.60
N ILE A 140 -11.76 5.23 17.14
CA ILE A 140 -10.97 6.43 16.83
C ILE A 140 -11.55 7.03 15.54
N PRO A 141 -11.90 8.33 15.49
CA PRO A 141 -12.39 8.96 14.28
C PRO A 141 -11.29 9.02 13.21
N THR A 142 -11.47 8.32 12.10
CA THR A 142 -10.47 8.24 11.02
C THR A 142 -10.99 8.78 9.70
N PHE A 143 -10.15 9.52 8.98
CA PHE A 143 -10.35 9.91 7.59
C PHE A 143 -9.37 9.14 6.68
N GLY A 144 -9.91 8.36 5.75
CA GLY A 144 -9.14 7.52 4.83
C GLY A 144 -9.32 6.01 5.07
N PRO A 145 -8.46 5.16 4.47
CA PRO A 145 -7.20 5.51 3.80
C PRO A 145 -7.39 6.25 2.47
N MET A 146 -6.52 7.24 2.19
CA MET A 146 -6.52 8.01 0.92
C MET A 146 -5.12 8.01 0.28
N PRO A 147 -5.01 8.10 -1.06
CA PRO A 147 -3.73 8.32 -1.71
C PRO A 147 -3.08 9.63 -1.23
N GLY A 148 -1.79 9.59 -0.96
CA GLY A 148 -0.97 10.73 -0.59
C GLY A 148 0.48 10.56 -1.06
N TYR A 149 1.26 11.62 -0.93
CA TYR A 149 2.69 11.60 -1.25
C TYR A 149 3.47 11.97 0.00
N GLY A 150 4.62 11.29 0.19
CA GLY A 150 5.54 11.64 1.27
C GLY A 150 6.07 13.05 1.09
N SER A 151 6.37 13.71 2.20
CA SER A 151 6.98 15.04 2.17
C SER A 151 8.42 14.99 1.69
N LEU A 152 9.11 13.87 1.92
CA LEU A 152 10.49 13.63 1.51
C LEU A 152 10.58 12.43 0.58
N SER A 153 11.49 12.46 -0.38
CA SER A 153 11.77 11.32 -1.28
C SER A 153 12.36 10.11 -0.54
N THR A 154 12.84 10.32 0.69
CA THR A 154 13.39 9.30 1.59
C THR A 154 12.35 8.72 2.53
N ASP A 155 11.11 9.20 2.52
CA ASP A 155 10.04 8.69 3.37
C ASP A 155 9.71 7.25 2.96
N ARG A 156 9.86 6.32 3.91
CA ARG A 156 9.65 4.88 3.73
C ARG A 156 8.98 4.27 4.94
N GLY A 157 8.16 3.24 4.72
CA GLY A 157 7.53 2.50 5.81
C GLY A 157 6.31 3.18 6.43
N VAL A 158 6.10 2.97 7.74
CA VAL A 158 5.01 3.60 8.49
C VAL A 158 5.53 4.89 9.13
N LEU A 159 4.87 5.99 8.84
CA LEU A 159 5.28 7.33 9.21
C LEU A 159 4.15 8.02 9.97
N VAL A 160 4.50 8.73 11.03
CA VAL A 160 3.60 9.65 11.72
C VAL A 160 3.96 11.06 11.28
N GLY A 161 3.05 11.73 10.56
CA GLY A 161 3.29 13.08 10.07
C GLY A 161 2.98 14.11 11.16
N LEU A 162 3.95 15.00 11.39
CA LEU A 162 3.94 16.00 12.44
C LEU A 162 4.13 17.40 11.87
N ARG A 163 3.43 18.40 12.42
CA ARG A 163 3.65 19.81 12.07
C ARG A 163 5.06 20.30 12.39
N ASP A 164 5.63 19.84 13.50
CA ASP A 164 7.04 20.06 13.83
C ASP A 164 7.64 18.75 14.39
N PRO A 165 8.36 17.98 13.56
CA PRO A 165 8.98 16.73 14.00
C PRO A 165 9.99 16.88 15.14
N ARG A 166 10.53 18.10 15.36
CA ARG A 166 11.48 18.37 16.44
C ARG A 166 10.78 18.67 17.76
N LYS A 167 9.47 18.93 17.72
CA LYS A 167 8.64 19.19 18.89
C LYS A 167 7.30 18.47 18.77
N PRO A 168 7.29 17.12 18.78
CA PRO A 168 6.04 16.36 18.74
C PRO A 168 5.17 16.66 19.96
N SER A 169 3.86 16.58 19.81
CA SER A 169 2.93 16.66 20.94
C SER A 169 3.08 15.44 21.86
N ALA A 170 2.61 15.56 23.10
CA ALA A 170 2.60 14.42 24.03
C ALA A 170 1.72 13.27 23.53
N LEU A 171 0.62 13.57 22.82
CA LEU A 171 -0.26 12.55 22.26
C LEU A 171 0.39 11.85 21.06
N ALA A 172 1.06 12.59 20.17
CA ALA A 172 1.83 12.01 19.06
C ALA A 172 2.92 11.06 19.55
N LEU A 173 3.67 11.43 20.60
CA LEU A 173 4.66 10.55 21.21
C LEU A 173 4.04 9.25 21.73
N ARG A 174 2.92 9.35 22.47
CA ARG A 174 2.19 8.17 22.95
C ARG A 174 1.67 7.29 21.82
N PHE A 175 1.23 7.90 20.72
CA PHE A 175 0.79 7.17 19.53
C PHE A 175 1.95 6.42 18.86
N ILE A 176 3.09 7.08 18.65
CA ILE A 176 4.32 6.45 18.12
C ILE A 176 4.77 5.29 19.01
N ASP A 177 4.76 5.47 20.34
CA ASP A 177 5.11 4.41 21.28
C ASP A 177 4.13 3.24 21.23
N ALA A 178 2.84 3.50 21.06
CA ALA A 178 1.82 2.47 20.87
C ALA A 178 2.03 1.68 19.56
N LEU A 179 2.42 2.34 18.47
CA LEU A 179 2.80 1.66 17.22
C LEU A 179 3.98 0.71 17.45
N ARG A 180 5.02 1.18 18.14
CA ARG A 180 6.23 0.38 18.45
C ARG A 180 5.92 -0.81 19.35
N GLN A 181 5.08 -0.63 20.37
CA GLN A 181 4.59 -1.73 21.22
C GLN A 181 3.74 -2.74 20.44
N GLY A 182 3.00 -2.26 19.44
CA GLY A 182 2.30 -3.09 18.45
C GLY A 182 3.22 -3.85 17.48
N GLY A 183 4.54 -3.70 17.59
CA GLY A 183 5.52 -4.32 16.71
C GLY A 183 5.65 -3.62 15.35
N ILE A 184 5.27 -2.33 15.28
CA ILE A 184 5.38 -1.51 14.08
C ILE A 184 6.52 -0.51 14.26
N ASP A 185 7.54 -0.62 13.42
CA ASP A 185 8.61 0.37 13.38
C ASP A 185 8.11 1.64 12.67
N ALA A 186 7.73 2.63 13.48
CA ALA A 186 7.21 3.90 13.02
C ALA A 186 8.27 4.99 13.10
N SER A 187 8.45 5.68 11.98
CA SER A 187 9.25 6.91 11.86
C SER A 187 8.37 8.15 11.86
N THR A 188 8.96 9.33 11.94
CA THR A 188 8.23 10.61 11.87
C THR A 188 8.62 11.37 10.62
N THR A 189 7.66 12.03 9.98
CA THR A 189 7.92 12.94 8.85
C THR A 189 7.28 14.31 9.12
N TYR A 190 7.71 15.32 8.36
CA TYR A 190 7.04 16.62 8.37
C TYR A 190 5.72 16.51 7.63
N TRP A 191 4.66 17.03 8.23
CA TRP A 191 3.34 17.14 7.61
C TRP A 191 2.96 18.61 7.43
N ALA A 192 2.71 19.00 6.18
CA ALA A 192 2.41 20.38 5.80
C ALA A 192 0.91 20.72 5.84
N GLY A 193 0.04 19.80 6.29
CA GLY A 193 -1.40 19.97 6.20
C GLY A 193 -1.94 21.08 7.10
N ASP A 194 -2.68 22.02 6.50
CA ASP A 194 -3.40 23.11 7.17
C ASP A 194 -4.83 22.70 7.59
N GLN A 195 -5.11 21.41 7.68
CA GLN A 195 -6.47 20.91 7.91
C GLN A 195 -6.82 20.88 9.41
N GLY A 196 -7.06 22.05 10.01
CA GLY A 196 -7.70 22.18 11.32
C GLY A 196 -6.89 21.68 12.53
N ASP A 197 -7.58 21.28 13.61
CA ASP A 197 -6.97 20.79 14.87
C ASP A 197 -6.56 19.30 14.78
N ILE A 198 -5.81 18.92 13.75
CA ILE A 198 -5.19 17.59 13.66
C ILE A 198 -3.83 17.68 14.36
N ASP A 199 -3.61 16.77 15.31
CA ASP A 199 -2.36 16.71 16.05
C ASP A 199 -1.25 15.99 15.26
N PHE A 200 -1.62 14.92 14.54
CA PHE A 200 -0.74 14.15 13.65
C PHE A 200 -1.57 13.34 12.64
N ASP A 201 -0.92 12.88 11.58
CA ASP A 201 -1.49 11.91 10.63
C ASP A 201 -0.66 10.60 10.61
N LEU A 202 -1.19 9.60 9.91
CA LEU A 202 -0.52 8.34 9.63
C LEU A 202 -0.31 8.21 8.13
N PHE A 203 0.92 8.02 7.70
CA PHE A 203 1.29 7.81 6.31
C PHE A 203 1.98 6.47 6.11
N VAL A 204 1.54 5.70 5.12
CA VAL A 204 2.16 4.44 4.73
C VAL A 204 2.86 4.63 3.39
N ALA A 205 4.19 4.73 3.44
CA ALA A 205 5.05 4.83 2.26
C ALA A 205 5.56 3.46 1.81
N GLY A 206 6.02 3.42 0.56
CA GLY A 206 6.73 2.26 0.01
C GLY A 206 8.05 1.98 0.76
N GLN A 207 8.76 0.93 0.33
CA GLN A 207 10.11 0.59 0.82
C GLN A 207 11.18 0.93 -0.21
#